data_AF-A0A495J5K8-F1
#
_entry.id   AF-A0A495J5K8-F1
#
_cell.length_a   1.000
_cell.length_b   1.000
_cell.length_c   1.000
_cell.angle_alpha   90.00
_cell.angle_beta   90.00
_cell.angle_gamma   90.00
#
_symmetry.space_group_name_H-M   'P 1'
#
loop_
_entity.id
_entity.type
_entity.pdbx_description
1 polymer ?
#
loop_
_entity_poly.entity_id
_entity_poly.type
_entity_poly.pdbx_seq_one_letter_code
_entity_poly.pdbx_strand_id
1 'polypeptide(L)'
;MNLNNLQDLKKEVAALGFNPKVAEELEKNMRNLPPHFTVKDQLPGDRGQVDLTLHFHKSSVSDTFSFNKYEATAGKVPPSVDNQSYMVLTENKDNKEKPLVKTFESPNEAIDFFKKQKGNSELALGESPESKQVLASRQNGKDNYVHDDFRGAYYSPAIKQTFYVKEGAGYSASQAANMVQGRTVHRDDLLNPRNGEPYKAWVKLDFGQKKDDYGNFKLKQMNDPAFGFDLEKTLKGFNIKELSDPAKKEAITAAMKNGDRVAVTAVGRDGKEITVKTEASPQFKTLDFYSEKGTREKREQFKKPEVVQSQSRGQGKAKEEKEEHSLSIR
;
A
#
# COMPACT_ATOMS: atom_id res chain seq x y z
N MET A 1 -2.97 10.83 33.48
CA MET A 1 -2.98 11.10 32.02
C MET A 1 -3.54 12.50 31.78
N ASN A 2 -3.02 13.22 30.77
CA ASN A 2 -3.55 14.52 30.37
C ASN A 2 -4.75 14.34 29.40
N LEU A 3 -5.94 14.85 29.78
CA LEU A 3 -7.17 14.69 28.99
C LEU A 3 -7.20 15.53 27.71
N ASN A 4 -6.61 16.72 27.70
CA ASN A 4 -6.53 17.54 26.49
C ASN A 4 -5.66 16.83 25.44
N ASN A 5 -4.50 16.32 25.86
CA ASN A 5 -3.63 15.55 24.99
C ASN A 5 -4.29 14.26 24.47
N LEU A 6 -5.13 13.57 25.27
CA LEU A 6 -5.94 12.46 24.76
C LEU A 6 -6.89 12.90 23.65
N GLN A 7 -7.57 14.04 23.80
CA GLN A 7 -8.48 14.56 22.76
C GLN A 7 -7.73 14.97 21.49
N ASP A 8 -6.55 15.56 21.63
CA ASP A 8 -5.71 15.93 20.49
C ASP A 8 -5.26 14.67 19.75
N LEU A 9 -4.74 13.66 20.45
CA LEU A 9 -4.35 12.38 19.83
C LEU A 9 -5.53 11.69 19.14
N LYS A 10 -6.75 11.73 19.71
CA LYS A 10 -7.95 11.19 19.05
C LYS A 10 -8.26 11.92 17.74
N LYS A 11 -8.08 13.25 17.68
CA LYS A 11 -8.24 14.02 16.45
C LYS A 11 -7.15 13.70 15.43
N GLU A 12 -5.90 13.56 15.87
CA GLU A 12 -4.78 13.23 14.99
C GLU A 12 -4.97 11.87 14.31
N VAL A 13 -5.34 10.82 15.05
CA VAL A 13 -5.59 9.50 14.46
C VAL A 13 -6.82 9.51 13.54
N ALA A 14 -7.85 10.28 13.88
CA ALA A 14 -9.01 10.44 13.01
C ALA A 14 -8.68 11.18 11.71
N ALA A 15 -7.88 12.26 11.78
CA ALA A 15 -7.45 13.03 10.62
C ALA A 15 -6.60 12.20 9.63
N LEU A 16 -5.81 11.25 10.15
CA LEU A 16 -5.03 10.31 9.34
C LEU A 16 -5.85 9.12 8.83
N GLY A 17 -7.13 9.03 9.18
CA GLY A 17 -8.05 8.01 8.65
C GLY A 17 -7.88 6.61 9.26
N PHE A 18 -7.38 6.51 10.50
CA PHE A 18 -7.39 5.24 11.23
C PHE A 18 -8.82 4.88 11.69
N ASN A 19 -9.08 3.59 11.90
CA ASN A 19 -10.40 3.14 12.34
C ASN A 19 -10.77 3.73 13.73
N PRO A 20 -12.06 4.05 14.00
CA PRO A 20 -12.48 4.64 15.27
C PRO A 20 -12.07 3.86 16.52
N LYS A 21 -11.95 2.53 16.42
CA LYS A 21 -11.44 1.66 17.50
C LYS A 21 -10.07 2.09 18.04
N VAL A 22 -9.21 2.66 17.18
CA VAL A 22 -7.89 3.16 17.59
C VAL A 22 -8.04 4.24 18.63
N ALA A 23 -8.96 5.19 18.41
CA ALA A 23 -9.24 6.28 19.34
C ALA A 23 -9.83 5.77 20.66
N GLU A 24 -10.65 4.72 20.64
CA GLU A 24 -11.20 4.08 21.83
C GLU A 24 -10.10 3.40 22.67
N GLU A 25 -9.13 2.76 22.03
CA GLU A 25 -8.01 2.09 22.70
C GLU A 25 -7.01 3.05 23.33
N LEU A 26 -6.87 4.28 22.82
CA LEU A 26 -5.92 5.27 23.37
C LEU A 26 -6.12 5.50 24.86
N GLU A 27 -7.36 5.70 25.29
CA GLU A 27 -7.65 6.01 26.69
C GLU A 27 -7.22 4.87 27.61
N LYS A 28 -7.58 3.63 27.26
CA LYS A 28 -7.22 2.43 28.02
C LYS A 28 -5.71 2.31 28.18
N ASN A 29 -4.96 2.52 27.10
CA ASN A 29 -3.51 2.38 27.10
C ASN A 29 -2.78 3.54 27.80
N MET A 30 -3.32 4.76 27.77
CA MET A 30 -2.72 5.94 28.42
C MET A 30 -2.91 5.97 29.94
N ARG A 31 -3.90 5.25 30.50
CA ARG A 31 -4.26 5.30 31.93
C ARG A 31 -3.08 5.02 32.87
N ASN A 32 -2.28 4.01 32.56
CA ASN A 32 -1.15 3.58 33.40
C ASN A 32 0.16 4.32 33.09
N LEU A 33 0.09 5.37 32.26
CA LEU A 33 1.24 6.20 31.89
C LEU A 33 2.49 5.40 31.43
N PRO A 34 2.34 4.35 30.59
CA PRO A 34 3.51 3.58 30.14
C PRO A 34 4.46 4.49 29.33
N PRO A 35 5.79 4.27 29.39
CA PRO A 35 6.75 5.07 28.63
C PRO A 35 6.51 4.96 27.11
N HIS A 36 6.04 3.80 26.65
CA HIS A 36 5.70 3.50 25.27
C HIS A 36 4.55 2.49 25.22
N PHE A 37 3.66 2.64 24.25
CA PHE A 37 2.69 1.61 23.89
C PHE A 37 2.40 1.65 22.39
N THR A 38 1.74 0.59 21.89
CA THR A 38 1.26 0.52 20.51
C THR A 38 -0.23 0.27 20.46
N VAL A 39 -0.89 0.84 19.45
CA VAL A 39 -2.27 0.51 19.08
C VAL A 39 -2.24 -0.11 17.69
N LYS A 40 -3.03 -1.17 17.50
CA LYS A 40 -3.08 -1.92 16.23
C LYS A 40 -4.30 -1.49 15.43
N ASP A 41 -4.12 -1.43 14.12
CA ASP A 41 -5.21 -1.23 13.18
C ASP A 41 -5.01 -2.09 11.94
N GLN A 42 -6.06 -2.32 11.16
CA GLN A 42 -6.02 -3.14 9.96
C GLN A 42 -6.88 -2.51 8.87
N LEU A 43 -6.34 -2.50 7.64
CA LEU A 43 -7.07 -2.09 6.45
C LEU A 43 -7.13 -3.24 5.43
N PRO A 44 -8.18 -3.32 4.59
CA PRO A 44 -8.22 -4.26 3.48
C PRO A 44 -7.04 -4.07 2.52
N GLY A 45 -6.51 -5.17 1.99
CA GLY A 45 -5.48 -5.20 0.95
C GLY A 45 -5.82 -6.13 -0.20
N ASP A 46 -5.06 -6.05 -1.28
CA ASP A 46 -5.22 -6.86 -2.49
C ASP A 46 -5.02 -8.37 -2.23
N ARG A 47 -4.20 -8.71 -1.25
CA ARG A 47 -3.82 -10.09 -0.90
C ARG A 47 -3.97 -10.35 0.58
N GLY A 48 -5.08 -9.90 1.16
CA GLY A 48 -5.37 -10.02 2.59
C GLY A 48 -5.61 -8.68 3.24
N GLN A 49 -4.87 -8.41 4.30
CA GLN A 49 -4.94 -7.17 5.07
C GLN A 49 -3.58 -6.48 5.09
N VAL A 50 -3.62 -5.18 5.34
CA VAL A 50 -2.48 -4.38 5.73
C VAL A 50 -2.55 -4.13 7.22
N ASP A 51 -1.55 -4.62 7.95
CA ASP A 51 -1.42 -4.38 9.38
C ASP A 51 -0.80 -3.00 9.62
N LEU A 52 -1.40 -2.22 10.50
CA LEU A 52 -0.93 -0.91 10.94
C LEU A 52 -0.58 -0.97 12.41
N THR A 53 0.61 -0.47 12.77
CA THR A 53 1.06 -0.38 14.17
C THR A 53 1.42 1.05 14.50
N LEU A 54 0.60 1.70 15.32
CA LEU A 54 0.81 3.08 15.74
C LEU A 54 1.65 3.11 17.02
N HIS A 55 2.68 3.95 17.08
CA HIS A 55 3.58 4.03 18.23
C HIS A 55 3.37 5.33 19.01
N PHE A 56 3.02 5.19 20.28
CA PHE A 56 2.81 6.31 21.20
C PHE A 56 3.88 6.32 22.28
N HIS A 57 4.47 7.49 22.53
CA HIS A 57 5.52 7.64 23.53
C HIS A 57 5.14 8.72 24.52
N LYS A 58 5.25 8.41 25.81
CA LYS A 58 5.06 9.38 26.89
C LYS A 58 6.26 10.32 26.96
N SER A 59 5.99 11.58 27.22
CA SER A 59 7.01 12.56 27.62
C SER A 59 7.69 12.14 28.93
N SER A 60 9.00 12.34 29.01
CA SER A 60 9.78 12.12 30.24
C SER A 60 9.50 13.17 31.32
N VAL A 61 8.97 14.33 30.93
CA VAL A 61 8.77 15.49 31.82
C VAL A 61 7.30 15.82 32.08
N SER A 62 6.37 15.15 31.41
CA SER A 62 4.92 15.40 31.53
C SER A 62 4.08 14.16 31.27
N ASP A 63 2.80 14.21 31.67
CA ASP A 63 1.82 13.13 31.44
C ASP A 63 1.16 13.17 30.05
N THR A 64 1.89 13.72 29.08
CA THR A 64 1.48 13.82 27.68
C THR A 64 2.16 12.74 26.85
N PHE A 65 1.49 12.33 25.78
CA PHE A 65 1.94 11.36 24.80
C PHE A 65 2.06 12.02 23.43
N SER A 66 2.95 11.47 22.62
CA SER A 66 3.18 11.89 21.23
C SER A 66 2.93 10.73 20.28
N PHE A 67 2.35 11.04 19.12
CA PHE A 67 2.20 10.13 17.99
C PHE A 67 3.06 10.63 16.83
N ASN A 68 4.25 10.02 16.67
CA ASN A 68 5.24 10.51 15.71
C ASN A 68 5.42 9.58 14.52
N LYS A 69 5.00 8.31 14.66
CA LYS A 69 5.16 7.30 13.62
C LYS A 69 4.19 6.16 13.77
N TYR A 70 3.92 5.54 12.63
CA TYR A 70 3.29 4.23 12.56
C TYR A 70 4.00 3.37 11.50
N GLU A 71 3.79 2.07 11.57
CA GLU A 71 4.30 1.11 10.60
C GLU A 71 3.13 0.54 9.81
N ALA A 72 3.28 0.42 8.48
CA ALA A 72 2.36 -0.37 7.67
C ALA A 72 3.08 -1.62 7.15
N THR A 73 2.40 -2.76 7.21
CA THR A 73 2.92 -4.07 6.80
C THR A 73 1.93 -4.77 5.89
N ALA A 74 2.34 -5.03 4.64
CA ALA A 74 1.57 -5.83 3.69
C ALA A 74 2.25 -7.18 3.46
N GLY A 75 1.58 -8.25 3.90
CA GLY A 75 1.93 -9.62 3.58
C GLY A 75 1.20 -10.14 2.35
N LYS A 76 1.43 -11.41 2.03
CA LYS A 76 0.60 -12.17 1.07
C LYS A 76 -0.30 -13.17 1.81
N VAL A 77 -0.68 -12.84 3.03
CA VAL A 77 -1.47 -13.73 3.88
C VAL A 77 -2.93 -13.54 3.51
N PRO A 78 -3.67 -14.60 3.13
CA PRO A 78 -5.10 -14.50 2.90
C PRO A 78 -5.83 -13.88 4.11
N PRO A 79 -6.99 -13.21 3.89
CA PRO A 79 -7.81 -12.71 4.99
C PRO A 79 -8.11 -13.82 6.00
N SER A 80 -8.09 -13.50 7.29
CA SER A 80 -8.53 -14.44 8.33
C SER A 80 -10.02 -14.75 8.16
N VAL A 81 -10.40 -15.98 8.49
CA VAL A 81 -11.81 -16.36 8.64
C VAL A 81 -12.28 -15.87 10.01
N ASP A 82 -13.50 -15.34 10.08
CA ASP A 82 -14.09 -14.90 11.35
C ASP A 82 -14.01 -16.02 12.41
N ASN A 83 -13.77 -15.64 13.66
CA ASN A 83 -13.60 -16.53 14.82
C ASN A 83 -12.33 -17.40 14.84
N GLN A 84 -11.38 -17.20 13.92
CA GLN A 84 -10.09 -17.88 13.94
C GLN A 84 -8.93 -16.93 14.30
N SER A 85 -7.94 -17.47 15.01
CA SER A 85 -6.72 -16.74 15.38
C SER A 85 -5.49 -17.47 14.87
N TYR A 86 -4.46 -16.70 14.48
CA TYR A 86 -3.15 -17.26 14.25
C TYR A 86 -2.53 -17.65 15.60
N MET A 87 -1.93 -18.82 15.65
CA MET A 87 -1.33 -19.38 16.86
C MET A 87 0.06 -19.91 16.55
N VAL A 88 0.99 -19.69 17.47
CA VAL A 88 2.27 -20.40 17.48
C VAL A 88 2.32 -21.27 18.72
N LEU A 89 2.41 -22.57 18.49
CA LEU A 89 2.57 -23.59 19.52
C LEU A 89 4.05 -23.95 19.59
N THR A 90 4.68 -23.78 20.75
CA THR A 90 6.09 -24.11 20.98
C THR A 90 6.23 -25.21 22.01
N GLU A 91 7.23 -26.07 21.83
CA GLU A 91 7.55 -27.12 22.80
C GLU A 91 7.73 -26.56 24.21
N ASN A 92 7.02 -27.17 25.16
CA ASN A 92 7.17 -26.88 26.58
C ASN A 92 8.14 -27.89 27.19
N LYS A 93 9.30 -27.41 27.66
CA LYS A 93 10.34 -28.26 28.24
C LYS A 93 9.91 -28.91 29.55
N ASP A 94 9.01 -28.27 30.29
CA ASP A 94 8.54 -28.74 31.60
C ASP A 94 7.36 -29.70 31.49
N ASN A 95 6.60 -29.65 30.39
CA ASN A 95 5.50 -30.55 30.10
C ASN A 95 5.34 -30.78 28.59
N LYS A 96 5.91 -31.88 28.09
CA LYS A 96 5.89 -32.21 26.65
C LYS A 96 4.49 -32.46 26.08
N GLU A 97 3.50 -32.78 26.92
CA GLU A 97 2.12 -33.03 26.49
C GLU A 97 1.32 -31.74 26.32
N LYS A 98 1.78 -30.61 26.88
CA LYS A 98 1.09 -29.33 26.85
C LYS A 98 1.97 -28.22 26.26
N PRO A 99 1.88 -27.96 24.94
CA PRO A 99 2.67 -26.92 24.29
C PRO A 99 2.32 -25.53 24.83
N LEU A 100 3.30 -24.63 24.81
CA LEU A 100 3.04 -23.22 25.07
C LEU A 100 2.38 -22.62 23.83
N VAL A 101 1.26 -21.92 24.01
CA VAL A 101 0.48 -21.33 22.91
C VAL A 101 0.54 -19.82 23.01
N LYS A 102 0.89 -19.17 21.90
CA LYS A 102 0.76 -17.72 21.74
C LYS A 102 -0.16 -17.41 20.56
N THR A 103 -1.19 -16.61 20.80
CA THR A 103 -2.12 -16.12 19.78
C THR A 103 -1.65 -14.79 19.20
N PHE A 104 -2.05 -14.52 17.96
CA PHE A 104 -1.71 -13.32 17.20
C PHE A 104 -2.92 -12.85 16.39
N GLU A 105 -3.18 -11.55 16.43
CA GLU A 105 -4.16 -10.88 15.55
C GLU A 105 -3.58 -10.69 14.13
N SER A 106 -2.28 -10.44 14.03
CA SER A 106 -1.57 -10.30 12.76
C SER A 106 -0.94 -11.62 12.33
N PRO A 107 -1.24 -12.11 11.12
CA PRO A 107 -0.52 -13.25 10.57
C PRO A 107 0.96 -12.97 10.32
N ASN A 108 1.30 -11.74 9.95
CA ASN A 108 2.69 -11.36 9.70
C ASN A 108 3.51 -11.46 11.00
N GLU A 109 2.94 -11.03 12.12
CA GLU A 109 3.57 -11.19 13.44
C GLU A 109 3.69 -12.66 13.87
N ALA A 110 2.66 -13.48 13.58
CA ALA A 110 2.70 -14.91 13.85
C ALA A 110 3.82 -15.60 13.07
N ILE A 111 3.95 -15.28 11.77
CA ILE A 111 5.05 -15.77 10.90
C ILE A 111 6.40 -15.33 11.45
N ASP A 112 6.57 -14.05 11.80
CA ASP A 112 7.82 -13.51 12.33
C ASP A 112 8.21 -14.13 13.67
N PHE A 113 7.25 -14.35 14.56
CA PHE A 113 7.49 -15.03 15.84
C PHE A 113 7.83 -16.50 15.63
N PHE A 114 7.08 -17.22 14.79
CA PHE A 114 7.35 -18.61 14.43
C PHE A 114 8.74 -18.76 13.82
N LYS A 115 9.14 -17.85 12.92
CA LYS A 115 10.45 -17.87 12.26
C LYS A 115 11.63 -17.63 13.19
N LYS A 116 11.41 -17.11 14.40
CA LYS A 116 12.43 -16.94 15.44
C LYS A 116 12.55 -18.14 16.37
N GLN A 117 11.63 -19.12 16.29
CA GLN A 117 11.67 -20.31 17.12
C GLN A 117 12.84 -21.21 16.74
N LYS A 118 13.57 -21.68 17.76
CA LYS A 118 14.75 -22.54 17.62
C LYS A 118 14.47 -24.03 17.92
N GLY A 119 13.34 -24.31 18.59
CA GLY A 119 12.91 -25.65 18.96
C GLY A 119 11.83 -26.19 18.03
N ASN A 120 11.11 -27.21 18.49
CA ASN A 120 9.93 -27.71 17.80
C ASN A 120 8.78 -26.71 17.98
N SER A 121 8.13 -26.35 16.88
CA SER A 121 7.00 -25.42 16.91
C SER A 121 6.08 -25.60 15.72
N GLU A 122 4.82 -25.20 15.89
CA GLU A 122 3.80 -25.16 14.85
C GLU A 122 3.24 -23.74 14.73
N LEU A 123 3.11 -23.25 13.51
CA LEU A 123 2.27 -22.10 13.17
C LEU A 123 0.95 -22.66 12.66
N ALA A 124 -0.15 -22.22 13.27
CA ALA A 124 -1.47 -22.74 12.97
C ALA A 124 -2.52 -21.61 12.90
N LEU A 125 -3.66 -21.92 12.30
CA LEU A 125 -4.84 -21.08 12.26
C LEU A 125 -6.03 -21.91 12.74
N GLY A 126 -6.84 -21.37 13.66
CA GLY A 126 -7.99 -22.08 14.21
C GLY A 126 -8.67 -21.35 15.35
N GLU A 127 -9.69 -21.98 15.92
CA GLU A 127 -10.44 -21.45 17.07
C GLU A 127 -9.73 -21.77 18.39
N SER A 128 -9.02 -22.92 18.45
CA SER A 128 -8.27 -23.36 19.63
C SER A 128 -7.06 -24.22 19.22
N PRO A 129 -6.14 -24.51 20.15
CA PRO A 129 -5.04 -25.45 19.90
C PRO A 129 -5.48 -26.86 19.49
N GLU A 130 -6.70 -27.27 19.87
CA GLU A 130 -7.31 -28.56 19.55
C GLU A 130 -8.07 -28.52 18.21
N SER A 131 -8.61 -27.36 17.83
CA SER A 131 -9.33 -27.11 16.58
C SER A 131 -8.53 -26.16 15.69
N LYS A 132 -7.47 -26.69 15.06
CA LYS A 132 -6.52 -25.92 14.25
C LYS A 132 -6.10 -26.62 12.96
N GLN A 133 -5.80 -25.83 11.93
CA GLN A 133 -5.02 -26.24 10.77
C GLN A 133 -3.56 -25.82 10.96
N VAL A 134 -2.63 -26.77 10.85
CA VAL A 134 -1.19 -26.46 10.84
C VAL A 134 -0.82 -25.87 9.48
N LEU A 135 -0.28 -24.66 9.49
CA LEU A 135 0.15 -23.91 8.32
C LEU A 135 1.64 -24.08 8.04
N ALA A 136 2.45 -24.18 9.09
CA ALA A 136 3.87 -24.51 9.01
C ALA A 136 4.33 -25.20 10.30
N SER A 137 5.35 -26.04 10.20
CA SER A 137 5.99 -26.63 11.38
C SER A 137 7.51 -26.60 11.27
N ARG A 138 8.13 -26.61 12.43
CA ARG A 138 9.58 -26.62 12.62
C ARG A 138 9.96 -27.77 13.52
N GLN A 139 11.06 -28.42 13.16
CA GLN A 139 11.72 -29.42 13.99
C GLN A 139 13.19 -29.05 14.13
N ASN A 140 13.70 -29.01 15.36
CA ASN A 140 15.09 -28.60 15.66
C ASN A 140 15.47 -27.27 14.98
N GLY A 141 14.55 -26.30 14.94
CA GLY A 141 14.78 -24.98 14.36
C GLY A 141 14.80 -24.91 12.83
N LYS A 142 14.50 -26.02 12.13
CA LYS A 142 14.37 -26.08 10.67
C LYS A 142 12.92 -26.32 10.28
N ASP A 143 12.47 -25.62 9.24
CA ASP A 143 11.15 -25.83 8.66
C ASP A 143 11.09 -27.26 8.10
N ASN A 144 10.13 -28.07 8.56
CA ASN A 144 9.90 -29.43 8.06
C ASN A 144 8.58 -29.56 7.29
N TYR A 145 7.70 -28.56 7.37
CA TYR A 145 6.46 -28.51 6.60
C TYR A 145 5.95 -27.06 6.47
N VAL A 146 5.37 -26.76 5.30
CA VAL A 146 4.60 -25.54 5.02
C VAL A 146 3.46 -25.93 4.08
N HIS A 147 2.22 -25.66 4.49
CA HIS A 147 1.01 -25.92 3.71
C HIS A 147 1.07 -25.20 2.36
N ASP A 148 0.66 -25.88 1.28
CA ASP A 148 0.81 -25.44 -0.11
C ASP A 148 0.25 -24.04 -0.34
N ASP A 149 -1.00 -23.79 0.07
CA ASP A 149 -1.66 -22.48 -0.07
C ASP A 149 -1.04 -21.38 0.81
N PHE A 150 -0.26 -21.75 1.82
CA PHE A 150 0.40 -20.82 2.72
C PHE A 150 1.84 -20.49 2.30
N ARG A 151 2.44 -21.27 1.39
CA ARG A 151 3.83 -21.06 0.93
C ARG A 151 4.09 -19.64 0.43
N GLY A 152 3.13 -19.05 -0.28
CA GLY A 152 3.24 -17.69 -0.80
C GLY A 152 3.41 -16.64 0.30
N ALA A 153 2.61 -16.76 1.36
CA ALA A 153 2.67 -15.90 2.55
C ALA A 153 3.93 -16.19 3.39
N TYR A 154 4.27 -17.47 3.55
CA TYR A 154 5.36 -17.90 4.40
C TYR A 154 6.74 -17.54 3.83
N TYR A 155 7.01 -17.80 2.55
CA TYR A 155 8.33 -17.58 1.96
C TYR A 155 8.54 -16.17 1.39
N SER A 156 7.47 -15.42 1.12
CA SER A 156 7.60 -14.02 0.71
C SER A 156 7.71 -13.13 1.95
N PRO A 157 8.79 -12.35 2.11
CA PRO A 157 8.86 -11.39 3.20
C PRO A 157 7.74 -10.34 3.05
N ALA A 158 7.11 -9.98 4.17
CA ALA A 158 6.14 -8.89 4.20
C ALA A 158 6.84 -7.55 3.87
N ILE A 159 6.14 -6.69 3.13
CA ILE A 159 6.60 -5.33 2.87
C ILE A 159 6.23 -4.48 4.08
N LYS A 160 7.24 -4.08 4.84
CA LYS A 160 7.10 -3.21 6.01
C LYS A 160 7.73 -1.84 5.74
N GLN A 161 7.02 -0.77 6.09
CA GLN A 161 7.49 0.61 5.97
C GLN A 161 7.05 1.41 7.21
N THR A 162 7.97 2.23 7.74
CA THR A 162 7.65 3.23 8.76
C THR A 162 7.22 4.53 8.08
N PHE A 163 6.13 5.12 8.56
CA PHE A 163 5.63 6.42 8.17
C PHE A 163 5.69 7.36 9.37
N TYR A 164 6.28 8.54 9.16
CA TYR A 164 6.34 9.58 10.17
C TYR A 164 5.17 10.54 10.01
N VAL A 165 4.64 11.00 11.14
CA VAL A 165 3.50 11.90 11.22
C VAL A 165 3.79 12.95 12.28
N LYS A 166 3.10 14.08 12.16
CA LYS A 166 3.14 15.15 13.17
C LYS A 166 1.79 15.84 13.18
N GLU A 167 1.16 15.91 14.35
CA GLU A 167 -0.07 16.69 14.56
C GLU A 167 -1.18 16.32 13.54
N GLY A 168 -1.36 15.02 13.27
CA GLY A 168 -2.34 14.53 12.29
C GLY A 168 -1.97 14.75 10.81
N ALA A 169 -0.78 15.28 10.51
CA ALA A 169 -0.26 15.43 9.16
C ALA A 169 0.77 14.34 8.83
N GLY A 170 0.80 13.91 7.57
CA GLY A 170 1.67 12.83 7.09
C GLY A 170 0.96 11.99 6.04
N TYR A 171 1.45 10.78 5.78
CA TYR A 171 0.69 9.83 4.95
C TYR A 171 -0.49 9.31 5.77
N SER A 172 -1.70 9.33 5.19
CA SER A 172 -2.87 8.71 5.82
C SER A 172 -2.70 7.19 5.90
N ALA A 173 -3.50 6.54 6.74
CA ALA A 173 -3.53 5.09 6.88
C ALA A 173 -3.76 4.38 5.52
N SER A 174 -4.68 4.90 4.69
CA SER A 174 -4.98 4.36 3.37
C SER A 174 -3.85 4.60 2.37
N GLN A 175 -3.22 5.77 2.36
CA GLN A 175 -2.05 6.03 1.52
C GLN A 175 -0.89 5.08 1.86
N ALA A 176 -0.59 4.91 3.14
CA ALA A 176 0.44 3.97 3.57
C ALA A 176 0.12 2.54 3.14
N ALA A 177 -1.14 2.10 3.31
CA ALA A 177 -1.60 0.79 2.85
C ALA A 177 -1.44 0.63 1.33
N ASN A 178 -1.73 1.65 0.54
CA ASN A 178 -1.50 1.65 -0.90
C ASN A 178 0.00 1.54 -1.23
N MET A 179 0.85 2.30 -0.54
CA MET A 179 2.29 2.32 -0.79
C MET A 179 2.97 0.99 -0.50
N VAL A 180 2.66 0.33 0.63
CA VAL A 180 3.24 -1.00 0.96
C VAL A 180 2.77 -2.11 0.01
N GLN A 181 1.68 -1.88 -0.73
CA GLN A 181 1.21 -2.74 -1.80
C GLN A 181 1.81 -2.37 -3.18
N GLY A 182 2.74 -1.40 -3.22
CA GLY A 182 3.47 -0.99 -4.41
C GLY A 182 2.81 0.08 -5.26
N ARG A 183 1.69 0.65 -4.79
CA ARG A 183 0.96 1.72 -5.48
C ARG A 183 1.63 3.07 -5.26
N THR A 184 1.24 4.04 -6.08
CA THR A 184 1.77 5.41 -6.04
C THR A 184 0.70 6.35 -5.54
N VAL A 185 1.03 7.20 -4.57
CA VAL A 185 0.11 8.19 -3.99
C VAL A 185 0.54 9.59 -4.43
N HIS A 186 -0.40 10.51 -4.56
CA HIS A 186 -0.13 11.93 -4.80
C HIS A 186 -0.12 12.67 -3.47
N ARG A 187 0.83 13.59 -3.33
CA ARG A 187 0.97 14.48 -2.19
C ARG A 187 1.13 15.90 -2.69
N ASP A 188 0.42 16.84 -2.08
CA ASP A 188 0.47 18.26 -2.42
C ASP A 188 0.91 19.16 -1.26
N ASP A 189 1.36 18.54 -0.18
CA ASP A 189 1.78 19.13 1.10
C ASP A 189 3.25 18.80 1.44
N LEU A 190 4.05 18.35 0.46
CA LEU A 190 5.46 18.06 0.69
C LEU A 190 6.27 19.34 0.79
N LEU A 191 7.30 19.35 1.63
CA LEU A 191 8.20 20.49 1.81
C LEU A 191 9.61 20.15 1.37
N ASN A 192 10.24 21.03 0.59
CA ASN A 192 11.62 20.86 0.18
C ASN A 192 12.54 21.07 1.39
N PRO A 193 13.36 20.08 1.80
CA PRO A 193 14.15 20.17 3.01
C PRO A 193 15.24 21.26 2.97
N ARG A 194 15.57 21.80 1.79
CA ARG A 194 16.61 22.83 1.65
C ARG A 194 16.10 24.25 1.87
N ASN A 195 14.89 24.55 1.42
CA ASN A 195 14.34 25.91 1.40
C ASN A 195 12.94 26.02 2.01
N GLY A 196 12.32 24.90 2.39
CA GLY A 196 10.97 24.85 2.97
C GLY A 196 9.84 25.09 1.97
N GLU A 197 10.13 25.21 0.67
CA GLU A 197 9.09 25.47 -0.32
C GLU A 197 8.17 24.26 -0.49
N PRO A 198 6.83 24.48 -0.52
CA PRO A 198 5.89 23.42 -0.77
C PRO A 198 5.97 22.95 -2.23
N TYR A 199 5.88 21.64 -2.44
CA TYR A 199 5.80 21.04 -3.77
C TYR A 199 4.84 19.84 -3.78
N LYS A 200 4.42 19.49 -5.00
CA LYS A 200 3.54 18.34 -5.24
C LYS A 200 4.32 17.24 -5.90
N ALA A 201 4.04 15.99 -5.55
CA ALA A 201 4.66 14.85 -6.19
C ALA A 201 3.78 13.60 -6.11
N TRP A 202 3.96 12.74 -7.11
CA TRP A 202 3.58 11.34 -7.01
C TRP A 202 4.71 10.57 -6.31
N VAL A 203 4.39 9.82 -5.26
CA VAL A 203 5.33 9.15 -4.38
C VAL A 203 5.01 7.66 -4.27
N LYS A 204 6.04 6.82 -4.37
CA LYS A 204 5.95 5.37 -4.11
C LYS A 204 7.19 4.86 -3.38
N LEU A 205 7.09 3.67 -2.80
CA LEU A 205 8.25 2.96 -2.29
C LEU A 205 9.11 2.46 -3.46
N ASP A 206 10.43 2.63 -3.33
CA ASP A 206 11.41 2.13 -4.29
C ASP A 206 11.92 0.76 -3.85
N PHE A 207 11.26 -0.28 -4.35
CA PHE A 207 11.66 -1.67 -4.09
C PHE A 207 12.94 -2.09 -4.84
N GLY A 208 13.43 -1.26 -5.78
CA GLY A 208 14.66 -1.53 -6.54
C GLY A 208 15.93 -1.03 -5.86
N GLN A 209 15.81 -0.29 -4.76
CA GLN A 209 16.93 0.27 -4.02
C GLN A 209 17.15 -0.49 -2.70
N LYS A 210 18.40 -0.50 -2.23
CA LYS A 210 18.70 -0.98 -0.87
C LYS A 210 17.93 -0.14 0.14
N LYS A 211 17.35 -0.82 1.13
CA LYS A 211 16.74 -0.20 2.31
C LYS A 211 17.75 0.66 3.06
N ASP A 212 17.25 1.64 3.81
CA ASP A 212 18.07 2.40 4.75
C ASP A 212 18.50 1.56 5.96
N ASP A 213 19.32 2.15 6.84
CA ASP A 213 19.85 1.48 8.03
C ASP A 213 18.75 1.14 9.08
N TYR A 214 17.57 1.75 8.94
CA TYR A 214 16.39 1.47 9.76
C TYR A 214 15.46 0.43 9.11
N GLY A 215 15.84 -0.15 7.97
CA GLY A 215 15.07 -1.17 7.26
C GLY A 215 13.89 -0.63 6.45
N ASN A 216 13.81 0.67 6.21
CA ASN A 216 12.77 1.32 5.41
C ASN A 216 13.17 1.39 3.93
N PHE A 217 12.17 1.39 3.05
CA PHE A 217 12.38 1.63 1.63
C PHE A 217 12.63 3.11 1.36
N LYS A 218 13.47 3.39 0.35
CA LYS A 218 13.59 4.75 -0.17
C LYS A 218 12.29 5.16 -0.87
N LEU A 219 12.00 6.45 -0.88
CA LEU A 219 10.88 7.01 -1.62
C LEU A 219 11.33 7.41 -3.02
N LYS A 220 10.59 6.98 -4.04
CA LYS A 220 10.71 7.49 -5.40
C LYS A 220 9.64 8.56 -5.61
N GLN A 221 10.08 9.76 -5.95
CA GLN A 221 9.24 10.92 -6.17
C GLN A 221 9.23 11.34 -7.63
N MET A 222 8.06 11.75 -8.12
CA MET A 222 7.83 12.23 -9.47
C MET A 222 7.11 13.58 -9.35
N ASN A 223 7.87 14.66 -9.46
CA ASN A 223 7.40 16.02 -9.20
C ASN A 223 6.23 16.40 -10.12
N ASP A 224 5.18 16.97 -9.55
CA ASP A 224 4.01 17.43 -10.28
C ASP A 224 4.03 18.98 -10.34
N PRO A 225 4.04 19.61 -11.54
CA PRO A 225 3.83 19.02 -12.88
C PRO A 225 5.12 18.63 -13.64
N ALA A 226 6.31 18.94 -13.12
CA ALA A 226 7.58 18.84 -13.86
C ALA A 226 7.90 17.45 -14.46
N PHE A 227 7.43 16.36 -13.83
CA PHE A 227 7.59 14.99 -14.33
C PHE A 227 6.70 14.72 -15.57
N GLY A 228 5.62 15.47 -15.73
CA GLY A 228 4.74 15.44 -16.90
C GLY A 228 3.73 14.29 -16.90
N PHE A 229 3.28 13.82 -15.73
CA PHE A 229 2.10 12.96 -15.62
C PHE A 229 0.88 13.78 -15.20
N ASP A 230 -0.13 13.83 -16.05
CA ASP A 230 -1.41 14.48 -15.79
C ASP A 230 -2.50 13.41 -15.73
N LEU A 231 -3.03 13.18 -14.52
CA LEU A 231 -4.04 12.13 -14.29
C LEU A 231 -5.34 12.42 -15.04
N GLU A 232 -5.80 13.66 -15.07
CA GLU A 232 -7.07 14.01 -15.72
C GLU A 232 -6.99 13.84 -17.24
N LYS A 233 -5.91 14.31 -17.84
CA LYS A 233 -5.63 14.11 -19.26
C LYS A 233 -5.50 12.63 -19.58
N THR A 234 -4.84 11.87 -18.70
CA THR A 234 -4.69 10.42 -18.87
C THR A 234 -6.03 9.70 -18.85
N LEU A 235 -6.88 9.99 -17.85
CA LEU A 235 -8.23 9.41 -17.73
C LEU A 235 -9.09 9.67 -18.98
N LYS A 236 -9.03 10.89 -19.54
CA LYS A 236 -9.76 11.25 -20.76
C LYS A 236 -9.42 10.36 -21.96
N GLY A 237 -8.20 9.80 -21.99
CA GLY A 237 -7.73 8.89 -23.05
C GLY A 237 -8.29 7.47 -22.99
N PHE A 238 -9.04 7.11 -21.96
CA PHE A 238 -9.65 5.78 -21.80
C PHE A 238 -11.18 5.83 -21.89
N ASN A 239 -11.77 4.73 -22.37
CA ASN A 239 -13.21 4.49 -22.39
C ASN A 239 -13.69 3.95 -21.04
N ILE A 240 -13.88 4.85 -20.07
CA ILE A 240 -14.42 4.52 -18.74
C ILE A 240 -15.76 5.24 -18.59
N LYS A 241 -16.85 4.49 -18.34
CA LYS A 241 -18.22 5.04 -18.35
C LYS A 241 -18.44 6.07 -17.26
N GLU A 242 -17.90 5.83 -16.07
CA GLU A 242 -18.07 6.70 -14.91
C GLU A 242 -17.49 8.10 -15.10
N LEU A 243 -16.58 8.29 -16.07
CA LEU A 243 -15.98 9.60 -16.35
C LEU A 243 -16.93 10.61 -17.00
N SER A 244 -18.09 10.16 -17.52
CA SER A 244 -19.12 11.08 -18.06
C SER A 244 -19.91 11.77 -16.95
N ASP A 245 -19.92 11.20 -15.75
CA ASP A 245 -20.55 11.76 -14.56
C ASP A 245 -19.50 12.58 -13.80
N PRO A 246 -19.69 13.91 -13.62
CA PRO A 246 -18.70 14.76 -12.96
C PRO A 246 -18.37 14.33 -11.52
N ALA A 247 -19.37 13.89 -10.74
CA ALA A 247 -19.17 13.49 -9.35
C ALA A 247 -18.39 12.17 -9.27
N LYS A 248 -18.70 11.21 -10.14
CA LYS A 248 -17.94 9.95 -10.21
C LYS A 248 -16.53 10.17 -10.74
N LYS A 249 -16.34 11.06 -11.73
CA LYS A 249 -15.01 11.44 -12.22
C LYS A 249 -14.16 12.04 -11.09
N GLU A 250 -14.73 12.94 -10.30
CA GLU A 250 -14.04 13.55 -9.16
C GLU A 250 -13.65 12.48 -8.12
N ALA A 251 -14.59 11.61 -7.75
CA ALA A 251 -14.34 10.51 -6.81
C ALA A 251 -13.24 9.56 -7.30
N ILE A 252 -13.26 9.14 -8.57
CA ILE A 252 -12.21 8.31 -9.18
C ILE A 252 -10.87 9.02 -9.16
N THR A 253 -10.85 10.31 -9.49
CA THR A 253 -9.61 11.11 -9.51
C THR A 253 -9.02 11.24 -8.12
N ALA A 254 -9.86 11.51 -7.10
CA ALA A 254 -9.43 11.60 -5.70
C ALA A 254 -8.90 10.25 -5.19
N ALA A 255 -9.60 9.15 -5.47
CA ALA A 255 -9.17 7.80 -5.09
C ALA A 255 -7.83 7.42 -5.75
N MET A 256 -7.66 7.70 -7.04
CA MET A 256 -6.38 7.46 -7.73
C MET A 256 -5.24 8.33 -7.21
N LYS A 257 -5.50 9.57 -6.80
CA LYS A 257 -4.53 10.41 -6.09
C LYS A 257 -4.20 9.83 -4.71
N ASN A 258 -5.16 9.25 -4.01
CA ASN A 258 -4.93 8.50 -2.78
C ASN A 258 -4.13 7.19 -2.99
N GLY A 259 -3.89 6.82 -4.25
CA GLY A 259 -3.22 5.59 -4.67
C GLY A 259 -4.14 4.38 -4.69
N ASP A 260 -5.46 4.57 -4.60
CA ASP A 260 -6.43 3.49 -4.62
C ASP A 260 -6.53 2.87 -6.01
N ARG A 261 -6.81 1.57 -6.01
CA ARG A 261 -7.24 0.84 -7.19
C ARG A 261 -8.77 0.79 -7.20
N VAL A 262 -9.38 1.45 -8.17
CA VAL A 262 -10.82 1.70 -8.22
C VAL A 262 -11.48 0.76 -9.23
N ALA A 263 -12.63 0.19 -8.88
CA ALA A 263 -13.47 -0.55 -9.83
C ALA A 263 -14.21 0.42 -10.75
N VAL A 264 -14.16 0.18 -12.05
CA VAL A 264 -14.79 1.00 -13.10
C VAL A 264 -15.35 0.12 -14.21
N THR A 265 -16.28 0.66 -14.97
CA THR A 265 -16.81 0.02 -16.17
C THR A 265 -16.05 0.54 -17.39
N ALA A 266 -15.15 -0.29 -17.93
CA ALA A 266 -14.40 0.02 -19.15
C ALA A 266 -15.09 -0.56 -20.38
N VAL A 267 -14.98 0.14 -21.52
CA VAL A 267 -15.50 -0.34 -22.82
C VAL A 267 -14.33 -0.78 -23.69
N GLY A 268 -14.33 -2.05 -24.06
CA GLY A 268 -13.36 -2.65 -24.97
C GLY A 268 -13.50 -2.14 -26.40
N ARG A 269 -12.49 -2.40 -27.25
CA ARG A 269 -12.55 -2.08 -28.69
C ARG A 269 -13.65 -2.81 -29.44
N ASP A 270 -14.09 -3.94 -28.93
CA ASP A 270 -15.23 -4.71 -29.44
C ASP A 270 -16.58 -4.12 -29.00
N GLY A 271 -16.57 -3.00 -28.29
CA GLY A 271 -17.76 -2.34 -27.75
C GLY A 271 -18.31 -3.02 -26.49
N LYS A 272 -17.68 -4.08 -25.99
CA LYS A 272 -18.16 -4.77 -24.79
C LYS A 272 -17.76 -4.03 -23.52
N GLU A 273 -18.71 -3.96 -22.59
CA GLU A 273 -18.47 -3.44 -21.27
C GLU A 273 -17.86 -4.52 -20.38
N ILE A 274 -16.84 -4.15 -19.62
CA ILE A 274 -16.19 -5.03 -18.66
C ILE A 274 -15.88 -4.26 -17.38
N THR A 275 -16.23 -4.86 -16.25
CA THR A 275 -15.82 -4.37 -14.94
C THR A 275 -14.35 -4.70 -14.72
N VAL A 276 -13.55 -3.66 -14.52
CA VAL A 276 -12.11 -3.77 -14.27
C VAL A 276 -11.72 -2.89 -13.10
N LYS A 277 -10.61 -3.23 -12.46
CA LYS A 277 -9.96 -2.40 -11.46
C LYS A 277 -8.85 -1.61 -12.13
N THR A 278 -8.74 -0.32 -11.83
CA THR A 278 -7.75 0.57 -12.44
C THR A 278 -7.07 1.47 -11.41
N GLU A 279 -5.79 1.76 -11.61
CA GLU A 279 -4.98 2.60 -10.73
C GLU A 279 -4.06 3.53 -11.55
N ALA A 280 -3.66 4.64 -10.95
CA ALA A 280 -2.69 5.53 -11.56
C ALA A 280 -1.30 4.87 -11.63
N SER A 281 -0.64 5.02 -12.79
CA SER A 281 0.72 4.54 -13.02
C SER A 281 1.61 5.72 -13.45
N PRO A 282 1.92 6.68 -12.55
CA PRO A 282 2.63 7.91 -12.90
C PRO A 282 3.97 7.64 -13.56
N GLN A 283 4.73 6.66 -13.07
CA GLN A 283 6.04 6.27 -13.61
C GLN A 283 6.02 5.99 -15.12
N PHE A 284 4.92 5.41 -15.62
CA PHE A 284 4.71 5.09 -17.03
C PHE A 284 3.77 6.09 -17.72
N LYS A 285 3.43 7.18 -17.04
CA LYS A 285 2.54 8.27 -17.49
C LYS A 285 1.20 7.76 -18.02
N THR A 286 0.60 6.78 -17.33
CA THR A 286 -0.58 6.07 -17.81
C THR A 286 -1.39 5.45 -16.66
N LEU A 287 -2.37 4.62 -16.98
CA LEU A 287 -3.12 3.79 -16.03
C LEU A 287 -2.79 2.32 -16.21
N ASP A 288 -2.89 1.57 -15.13
CA ASP A 288 -2.83 0.11 -15.14
C ASP A 288 -4.20 -0.46 -14.83
N PHE A 289 -4.57 -1.51 -15.57
CA PHE A 289 -5.88 -2.17 -15.46
C PHE A 289 -5.71 -3.62 -15.05
N TYR A 290 -6.68 -4.11 -14.30
CA TYR A 290 -6.70 -5.46 -13.75
C TYR A 290 -8.12 -6.01 -13.82
N SER A 291 -8.25 -7.31 -14.04
CA SER A 291 -9.51 -8.04 -13.79
C SER A 291 -9.89 -7.95 -12.31
N GLU A 292 -11.12 -8.33 -11.98
CA GLU A 292 -11.58 -8.39 -10.58
C GLU A 292 -10.68 -9.26 -9.69
N LYS A 293 -10.13 -10.35 -10.29
CA LYS A 293 -9.18 -11.30 -9.68
C LYS A 293 -7.75 -10.74 -9.54
N GLY A 294 -7.49 -9.52 -10.01
CA GLY A 294 -6.17 -8.87 -9.90
C GLY A 294 -5.17 -9.25 -10.99
N THR A 295 -5.59 -9.99 -12.02
CA THR A 295 -4.74 -10.27 -13.19
C THR A 295 -4.65 -9.04 -14.07
N ARG A 296 -3.45 -8.66 -14.50
CA ARG A 296 -3.23 -7.46 -15.32
C ARG A 296 -3.87 -7.58 -16.70
N GLU A 297 -4.55 -6.51 -17.10
CA GLU A 297 -5.23 -6.36 -18.38
C GLU A 297 -4.41 -5.49 -19.36
N LYS A 298 -4.57 -5.75 -20.66
CA LYS A 298 -3.93 -4.92 -21.70
C LYS A 298 -4.68 -3.60 -21.84
N ARG A 299 -4.16 -2.52 -21.24
CA ARG A 299 -4.79 -1.18 -21.27
C ARG A 299 -5.15 -0.69 -22.68
N GLU A 300 -4.43 -1.11 -23.71
CA GLU A 300 -4.64 -0.73 -25.11
C GLU A 300 -6.05 -1.10 -25.61
N GLN A 301 -6.69 -2.10 -24.98
CA GLN A 301 -8.05 -2.51 -25.29
C GLN A 301 -9.11 -1.51 -24.79
N PHE A 302 -8.76 -0.65 -23.83
CA PHE A 302 -9.66 0.36 -23.24
C PHE A 302 -9.32 1.79 -23.67
N LYS A 303 -8.26 1.98 -24.48
CA LYS A 303 -7.91 3.30 -25.00
C LYS A 303 -8.96 3.76 -26.01
N LYS A 304 -9.30 5.05 -25.97
CA LYS A 304 -10.01 5.69 -27.07
C LYS A 304 -9.15 5.64 -28.33
N PRO A 305 -9.75 5.47 -29.52
CA PRO A 305 -9.04 5.69 -30.77
C PRO A 305 -8.39 7.07 -30.72
N GLU A 306 -7.11 7.17 -31.09
CA GLU A 306 -6.53 8.49 -31.35
C GLU A 306 -7.35 9.11 -32.48
N VAL A 307 -8.05 10.19 -32.18
CA VAL A 307 -8.56 11.06 -33.24
C VAL A 307 -7.30 11.64 -33.86
N VAL A 308 -6.88 11.07 -34.99
CA VAL A 308 -5.96 11.74 -35.89
C VAL A 308 -6.70 12.99 -36.33
N GLN A 309 -6.49 14.09 -35.61
CA GLN A 309 -6.74 15.40 -36.19
C GLN A 309 -5.79 15.46 -37.37
N SER A 310 -6.31 15.16 -38.55
CA SER A 310 -5.70 15.53 -39.81
C SER A 310 -5.41 17.01 -39.69
N GLN A 311 -4.16 17.35 -39.36
CA GLN A 311 -3.64 18.67 -39.65
C GLN A 311 -3.94 18.87 -41.13
N SER A 312 -4.81 19.84 -41.39
CA SER A 312 -5.05 20.40 -42.69
C SER A 312 -3.69 20.69 -43.33
N ARG A 313 -3.27 19.80 -44.23
CA ARG A 313 -2.26 20.12 -45.24
C ARG A 313 -2.89 21.21 -46.10
N GLY A 314 -2.56 22.45 -45.77
CA GLY A 314 -2.67 23.57 -46.69
C GLY A 314 -1.90 23.23 -47.95
N GLN A 315 -2.62 23.29 -49.08
CA GLN A 315 -2.12 23.09 -50.44
C GLN A 315 -1.04 24.11 -50.80
N GLY A 316 -0.14 23.72 -51.70
CA GLY A 316 0.50 24.67 -52.62
C GLY A 316 2.02 24.58 -52.73
N LYS A 317 2.52 23.64 -53.54
CA LYS A 317 3.24 23.94 -54.81
C LYS A 317 3.87 22.67 -55.35
N ALA A 318 3.39 22.25 -56.52
CA ALA A 318 4.08 21.33 -57.40
C ALA A 318 4.87 22.13 -58.44
N LYS A 319 6.00 21.54 -58.85
CA LYS A 319 6.89 21.85 -59.98
C LYS A 319 7.91 22.98 -59.81
N GLU A 320 9.18 22.61 -59.68
CA GLU A 320 10.06 22.51 -60.86
C GLU A 320 11.18 21.48 -60.64
N GLU A 321 11.57 20.86 -61.75
CA GLU A 321 12.48 19.73 -61.92
C GLU A 321 13.96 20.16 -62.06
N LYS A 322 14.85 19.22 -61.70
CA LYS A 322 16.18 18.93 -62.28
C LYS A 322 17.33 19.95 -62.13
N GLU A 323 18.41 19.50 -61.49
CA GLU A 323 19.62 19.06 -62.22
C GLU A 323 20.58 18.27 -61.33
N GLU A 324 21.03 17.13 -61.85
CA GLU A 324 22.22 16.41 -61.40
C GLU A 324 23.45 17.29 -61.57
N HIS A 325 24.37 17.25 -60.62
CA HIS A 325 25.77 17.04 -61.01
C HIS A 325 26.57 16.36 -59.90
N SER A 326 27.05 15.19 -60.27
CA SER A 326 28.15 14.46 -59.65
C SER A 326 29.47 15.22 -59.78
N LEU A 327 30.44 14.74 -59.00
CA LEU A 327 31.89 15.02 -58.96
C LEU A 327 32.27 16.20 -58.05
N SER A 328 33.35 16.20 -57.28
CA SER A 328 34.36 15.23 -56.81
C SER A 328 35.36 16.08 -55.99
N ILE A 329 36.38 15.46 -55.39
CA ILE A 329 37.67 16.07 -54.95
C ILE A 329 37.57 16.78 -53.57
N ARG A 330 38.32 16.45 -52.49
CA ARG A 330 39.57 15.71 -52.24
C ARG A 330 39.47 14.83 -51.01
#